data_AF-A0A6H1ZWE2-F1
#
_entry.id   AF-A0A6H1ZWE2-F1
#
_cell.length_a   1.000
_cell.length_b   1.000
_cell.length_c   1.000
_cell.angle_alpha   90.00
_cell.angle_beta   90.00
_cell.angle_gamma   90.00
#
_symmetry.space_group_name_H-M   'P 1'
#
loop_
_entity.id
_entity.type
_entity.pdbx_description
1 polymer ?
#
loop_
_entity_poly.entity_id
_entity_poly.type
_entity_poly.pdbx_seq_one_letter_code
_entity_poly.pdbx_strand_id
1 'polypeptide(L)'
;MKNDQYFLNICYLIAEGSKCLSRKVGACLVKDNVIISTGRNGPPRGIMHCDERCINDDRLAAELMSRGLDPIEASKSDICPRRLLGYKSGEGLEWCPAAHGERNVLIHAARFGISTKEAIMYMNCGIPCKDCLIEIINAGVIELVCIDKNHYYDNMSEFLVEESNLIVREYEL
;
A
#
# COMPACT_ATOMS: atom_id res chain seq x y z
N MET A 1 -3.19 9.31 20.76
CA MET A 1 -3.82 8.48 21.82
C MET A 1 -2.74 7.76 22.64
N LYS A 2 -3.07 7.22 23.84
CA LYS A 2 -2.11 6.47 24.68
C LYS A 2 -1.45 5.25 24.00
N ASN A 3 -1.91 4.84 22.81
CA ASN A 3 -1.50 3.61 22.12
C ASN A 3 -1.03 3.82 20.66
N ASP A 4 -0.73 5.04 20.21
CA ASP A 4 -0.32 5.25 18.80
C ASP A 4 0.94 4.44 18.45
N GLN A 5 1.95 4.42 19.34
CA GLN A 5 3.13 3.57 19.20
C GLN A 5 2.77 2.09 18.96
N TYR A 6 1.79 1.58 19.70
CA TYR A 6 1.39 0.18 19.64
C TYR A 6 0.80 -0.16 18.26
N PHE A 7 -0.13 0.65 17.78
CA PHE A 7 -0.75 0.43 16.47
C PHE A 7 0.23 0.63 15.32
N LEU A 8 1.11 1.62 15.42
CA LEU A 8 2.12 1.87 14.40
C LEU A 8 3.20 0.77 14.37
N ASN A 9 3.67 0.28 15.52
CA ASN A 9 4.54 -0.91 15.59
C ASN A 9 3.89 -2.12 14.93
N ILE A 10 2.59 -2.33 15.13
CA ILE A 10 1.85 -3.40 14.44
C ILE A 10 1.85 -3.19 12.93
N CYS A 11 1.73 -1.95 12.44
CA CYS A 11 1.83 -1.66 11.01
C CYS A 11 3.19 -2.07 10.43
N TYR A 12 4.29 -1.82 11.15
CA TYR A 12 5.61 -2.31 10.76
C TYR A 12 5.69 -3.85 10.73
N LEU A 13 5.18 -4.54 11.75
CA LEU A 13 5.12 -6.01 11.77
C LEU A 13 4.27 -6.58 10.62
N ILE A 14 3.15 -5.93 10.30
CA ILE A 14 2.31 -6.32 9.15
C ILE A 14 3.09 -6.14 7.83
N ALA A 15 3.87 -5.05 7.72
CA ALA A 15 4.68 -4.73 6.55
C ALA A 15 5.79 -5.77 6.29
N GLU A 16 6.37 -6.36 7.34
CA GLU A 16 7.36 -7.44 7.21
C GLU A 16 6.82 -8.63 6.42
N GLY A 17 5.51 -8.90 6.53
CA GLY A 17 4.86 -9.95 5.75
C GLY A 17 4.68 -9.62 4.26
N SER A 18 4.89 -8.38 3.83
CA SER A 18 4.75 -8.00 2.42
C SER A 18 5.87 -8.62 1.59
N LYS A 19 5.52 -9.25 0.46
CA LYS A 19 6.48 -9.73 -0.53
C LYS A 19 6.80 -8.71 -1.62
N CYS A 20 6.32 -7.47 -1.51
CA CYS A 20 6.62 -6.45 -2.51
C CYS A 20 8.13 -6.13 -2.52
N LEU A 21 8.75 -6.17 -3.69
CA LEU A 21 10.18 -5.86 -3.88
C LEU A 21 10.47 -4.35 -3.99
N SER A 22 9.43 -3.49 -3.99
CA SER A 22 9.62 -2.03 -4.09
C SER A 22 9.47 -1.31 -2.76
N ARG A 23 8.41 -1.58 -2.00
CA ARG A 23 8.11 -0.93 -0.71
C ARG A 23 7.39 -1.92 0.18
N LYS A 24 7.62 -1.87 1.49
CA LYS A 24 6.91 -2.70 2.47
C LYS A 24 5.95 -1.81 3.23
N VAL A 25 4.66 -1.88 2.89
CA VAL A 25 3.62 -1.08 3.51
C VAL A 25 2.67 -1.99 4.26
N GLY A 26 2.44 -1.66 5.53
CA GLY A 26 1.47 -2.28 6.41
C GLY A 26 0.58 -1.21 7.03
N ALA A 27 -0.69 -1.56 7.20
CA ALA A 27 -1.69 -0.67 7.76
C ALA A 27 -2.70 -1.47 8.59
N CYS A 28 -3.34 -0.79 9.54
CA CYS A 28 -4.45 -1.34 10.30
C CYS A 28 -5.56 -0.30 10.48
N LEU A 29 -6.80 -0.80 10.58
CA LEU A 29 -7.95 -0.01 11.01
C LEU A 29 -8.22 -0.28 12.47
N VAL A 30 -8.43 0.79 13.23
CA VAL A 30 -8.70 0.77 14.65
C VAL A 30 -10.04 1.44 14.91
N LYS A 31 -10.89 0.78 15.67
CA LYS A 31 -12.15 1.33 16.18
C LYS A 31 -12.30 0.96 17.65
N ASP A 32 -12.68 1.91 18.49
CA ASP A 32 -12.80 1.70 19.94
C ASP A 32 -11.53 1.09 20.57
N ASN A 33 -10.35 1.52 20.10
CA ASN A 33 -9.03 1.01 20.51
C ASN A 33 -8.81 -0.50 20.23
N VAL A 34 -9.58 -1.07 19.30
CA VAL A 34 -9.45 -2.45 18.81
C VAL A 34 -9.10 -2.44 17.33
N ILE A 35 -8.15 -3.28 16.93
CA ILE A 35 -7.84 -3.49 15.51
C ILE A 35 -8.97 -4.32 14.90
N ILE A 36 -9.66 -3.74 13.93
CA ILE A 36 -10.79 -4.37 13.23
C ILE A 36 -10.41 -4.92 11.85
N SER A 37 -9.32 -4.43 11.26
CA SER A 37 -8.80 -4.94 10.00
C SER A 37 -7.31 -4.63 9.84
N THR A 38 -6.61 -5.44 9.06
CA THR A 38 -5.19 -5.28 8.74
C THR A 38 -4.96 -5.50 7.25
N GLY A 39 -3.89 -4.93 6.73
CA GLY A 39 -3.59 -4.97 5.30
C GLY A 39 -2.12 -4.66 5.05
N ARG A 40 -1.57 -5.34 4.04
CA ARG A 40 -0.21 -5.13 3.55
C ARG A 40 -0.24 -5.05 2.04
N ASN A 41 0.72 -4.39 1.43
CA ASN A 41 0.77 -4.29 -0.02
C ASN A 41 1.15 -5.64 -0.68
N GLY A 42 0.58 -5.92 -1.85
CA GLY A 42 0.79 -7.19 -2.55
C GLY A 42 -0.25 -7.44 -3.65
N PRO A 43 -0.02 -8.45 -4.51
CA PRO A 43 -0.97 -8.83 -5.55
C PRO A 43 -2.29 -9.34 -4.96
N PRO A 44 -3.39 -9.33 -5.74
CA PRO A 44 -4.66 -9.92 -5.33
C PRO A 44 -4.53 -11.39 -4.93
N ARG A 45 -5.51 -11.88 -4.17
CA ARG A 45 -5.55 -13.28 -3.73
C ARG A 45 -5.54 -14.23 -4.94
N GLY A 46 -4.64 -15.21 -4.91
CA GLY A 46 -4.48 -16.20 -5.98
C GLY A 46 -3.66 -15.70 -7.17
N ILE A 47 -3.21 -14.45 -7.17
CA ILE A 47 -2.31 -13.92 -8.20
C ILE A 47 -0.87 -14.03 -7.72
N MET A 48 0.01 -14.44 -8.62
CA MET A 48 1.41 -14.67 -8.33
C MET A 48 2.17 -13.40 -7.97
N HIS A 49 3.24 -13.55 -7.20
CA HIS A 49 4.13 -12.47 -6.82
C HIS A 49 5.12 -12.13 -7.94
N CYS A 50 5.83 -11.00 -7.79
CA CYS A 50 6.68 -10.46 -8.85
C CYS A 50 7.85 -11.38 -9.23
N ASP A 51 8.39 -12.11 -8.26
CA ASP A 51 9.42 -13.14 -8.43
C ASP A 51 8.95 -14.23 -9.41
N GLU A 52 7.80 -14.82 -9.15
CA GLU A 52 7.22 -15.83 -10.04
C GLU A 52 6.71 -15.24 -11.36
N ARG A 53 6.19 -14.00 -11.33
CA ARG A 53 5.60 -13.34 -12.50
C ARG A 53 6.63 -13.08 -13.60
N CYS A 54 7.89 -12.81 -13.25
CA CYS A 54 8.96 -12.60 -14.24
C CYS A 54 9.05 -13.73 -15.26
N ILE A 55 8.86 -14.98 -14.83
CA ILE A 55 9.01 -16.17 -15.69
C ILE A 55 7.67 -16.61 -16.28
N ASN A 56 6.57 -16.40 -15.57
CA ASN A 56 5.27 -17.00 -15.90
C ASN A 56 4.28 -16.02 -16.58
N ASP A 57 4.62 -14.73 -16.70
CA ASP A 57 3.86 -13.76 -17.49
C ASP A 57 4.62 -13.45 -18.78
N ASP A 58 4.19 -14.06 -19.89
CA ASP A 58 4.80 -13.90 -21.22
C ASP A 58 4.95 -12.42 -21.63
N ARG A 59 4.02 -11.55 -21.19
CA ARG A 59 4.06 -10.12 -21.54
C ARG A 59 5.16 -9.40 -20.77
N LEU A 60 5.31 -9.70 -19.48
CA LEU A 60 6.37 -9.15 -18.66
C LEU A 60 7.73 -9.69 -19.10
N ALA A 61 7.83 -11.00 -19.38
CA ALA A 61 9.05 -11.62 -19.87
C ALA A 61 9.49 -11.00 -21.21
N ALA A 62 8.56 -10.80 -22.14
CA ALA A 62 8.84 -10.13 -23.41
C ALA A 62 9.34 -8.69 -23.23
N GLU A 63 8.73 -7.91 -22.32
CA GLU A 63 9.17 -6.54 -22.05
C GLU A 63 10.52 -6.49 -21.32
N LEU A 64 10.82 -7.44 -20.43
CA LEU A 64 12.15 -7.55 -19.84
C LEU A 64 13.21 -7.83 -20.91
N MET A 65 12.95 -8.80 -21.79
CA MET A 65 13.86 -9.13 -22.88
C MET A 65 14.03 -7.99 -23.88
N SER A 66 12.97 -7.22 -24.16
CA SER A 66 13.04 -6.04 -25.06
C SER A 66 14.01 -4.97 -24.52
N ARG A 67 14.22 -4.92 -23.20
CA ARG A 67 15.17 -4.05 -22.50
C ARG A 67 16.55 -4.71 -22.27
N GLY A 68 16.77 -5.91 -22.79
CA GLY A 68 18.02 -6.67 -22.60
C GLY A 68 18.16 -7.32 -21.22
N LEU A 69 17.05 -7.55 -20.51
CA LEU A 69 17.03 -8.20 -19.20
C LEU A 69 16.58 -9.66 -19.33
N ASP A 70 17.26 -10.57 -18.64
CA ASP A 70 16.87 -11.97 -18.58
C ASP A 70 15.75 -12.20 -17.54
N PRO A 71 14.61 -12.81 -17.91
CA PRO A 71 13.51 -13.04 -16.98
C PRO A 71 13.85 -13.96 -15.79
N ILE A 72 14.76 -14.92 -15.98
CA ILE A 72 15.17 -15.84 -14.91
C ILE A 72 16.07 -15.09 -13.92
N GLU A 73 16.98 -14.24 -14.38
CA GLU A 73 17.76 -13.36 -13.51
C GLU A 73 16.86 -12.35 -12.78
N ALA A 74 15.91 -11.74 -13.47
CA ALA A 74 14.95 -10.81 -12.88
C ALA A 74 14.09 -11.47 -11.77
N SER A 75 13.73 -12.75 -11.93
CA SER A 75 12.97 -13.50 -10.91
C SER A 75 13.71 -13.70 -9.59
N LYS A 76 15.04 -13.73 -9.64
CA LYS A 76 15.94 -13.93 -8.49
C LYS A 76 16.44 -12.62 -7.91
N SER A 77 16.10 -11.49 -8.54
CA SER A 77 16.51 -10.17 -8.11
C SER A 77 15.64 -9.70 -6.95
N ASP A 78 16.25 -9.03 -5.97
CA ASP A 78 15.53 -8.27 -4.95
C ASP A 78 14.95 -6.94 -5.47
N ILE A 79 15.07 -6.68 -6.79
CA ILE A 79 14.58 -5.48 -7.44
C ILE A 79 13.24 -5.76 -8.11
N CYS A 80 12.25 -4.90 -7.84
CA CYS A 80 10.95 -4.97 -8.49
C CYS A 80 11.08 -4.94 -10.03
N PRO A 81 10.37 -5.80 -10.79
CA PRO A 81 10.48 -5.85 -12.25
C PRO A 81 10.15 -4.52 -12.92
N ARG A 82 9.17 -3.80 -12.39
CA ARG A 82 8.83 -2.44 -12.83
C ARG A 82 10.02 -1.47 -12.69
N ARG A 83 10.85 -1.63 -11.66
CA ARG A 83 12.07 -0.82 -11.46
C ARG A 83 13.20 -1.25 -12.39
N LEU A 84 13.33 -2.55 -12.65
CA LEU A 84 14.27 -3.08 -13.64
C LEU A 84 13.99 -2.52 -15.05
N LEU A 85 12.70 -2.36 -15.40
CA LEU A 85 12.27 -1.70 -16.63
C LEU A 85 12.55 -0.18 -16.69
N GLY A 86 13.08 0.41 -15.60
CA GLY A 86 13.50 1.81 -15.54
C GLY A 86 12.43 2.79 -15.06
N TYR A 87 11.24 2.32 -14.66
CA TYR A 87 10.16 3.22 -14.23
C TYR A 87 10.39 3.81 -12.83
N LYS A 88 10.07 5.10 -12.68
CA LYS A 88 10.12 5.82 -11.40
C LYS A 88 8.88 5.56 -10.54
N SER A 89 8.84 6.14 -9.34
CA SER A 89 7.70 5.94 -8.45
C SER A 89 6.47 6.58 -9.08
N GLY A 90 5.34 5.89 -9.14
CA GLY A 90 4.14 6.37 -9.81
C GLY A 90 4.08 6.11 -11.33
N GLU A 91 5.14 5.58 -11.94
CA GLU A 91 5.19 5.26 -13.38
C GLU A 91 5.16 3.74 -13.62
N GLY A 92 4.72 3.32 -14.81
CA GLY A 92 4.70 1.90 -15.21
C GLY A 92 3.76 1.04 -14.35
N LEU A 93 2.68 1.61 -13.82
CA LEU A 93 1.76 0.95 -12.90
C LEU A 93 1.01 -0.22 -13.56
N GLU A 94 0.89 -0.23 -14.89
CA GLU A 94 0.39 -1.36 -15.68
C GLU A 94 1.22 -2.64 -15.49
N TRP A 95 2.48 -2.50 -15.08
CA TRP A 95 3.37 -3.62 -14.76
C TRP A 95 3.34 -4.02 -13.28
N CYS A 96 2.59 -3.31 -12.43
CA CYS A 96 2.51 -3.59 -11.00
C CYS A 96 1.19 -4.29 -10.67
N PRO A 97 1.20 -5.59 -10.30
CA PRO A 97 -0.02 -6.27 -9.88
C PRO A 97 -0.43 -5.92 -8.45
N ALA A 98 0.43 -5.23 -7.69
CA ALA A 98 0.23 -5.06 -6.25
C ALA A 98 -0.79 -3.95 -5.93
N ALA A 99 -1.76 -4.29 -5.09
CA ALA A 99 -2.55 -3.31 -4.37
C ALA A 99 -1.76 -2.75 -3.18
N HIS A 100 -2.09 -1.53 -2.79
CA HIS A 100 -1.52 -0.82 -1.65
C HIS A 100 -2.00 -1.43 -0.32
N GLY A 101 -1.26 -1.18 0.77
CA GLY A 101 -1.57 -1.74 2.09
C GLY A 101 -2.90 -1.21 2.62
N GLU A 102 -3.09 0.09 2.50
CA GLU A 102 -4.27 0.90 2.82
C GLU A 102 -5.53 0.32 2.20
N ARG A 103 -5.48 0.12 0.88
CA ARG A 103 -6.56 -0.49 0.11
C ARG A 103 -6.87 -1.89 0.59
N ASN A 104 -5.85 -2.71 0.85
CA ASN A 104 -6.06 -4.07 1.34
C ASN A 104 -6.71 -4.12 2.73
N VAL A 105 -6.46 -3.14 3.61
CA VAL A 105 -7.17 -3.04 4.90
C VAL A 105 -8.68 -2.86 4.67
N LEU A 106 -9.06 -1.97 3.75
CA LEU A 106 -10.45 -1.70 3.41
C LEU A 106 -11.12 -2.90 2.71
N ILE A 107 -10.43 -3.53 1.77
CA ILE A 107 -10.91 -4.74 1.07
C ILE A 107 -11.15 -5.88 2.06
N HIS A 108 -10.25 -6.08 3.03
CA HIS A 108 -10.45 -7.10 4.06
C HIS A 108 -11.67 -6.81 4.93
N ALA A 109 -11.83 -5.56 5.36
CA ALA A 109 -13.00 -5.16 6.14
C ALA A 109 -14.31 -5.43 5.35
N ALA A 110 -14.36 -4.99 4.10
CA ALA A 110 -15.51 -5.21 3.22
C ALA A 110 -15.80 -6.70 3.00
N ARG A 111 -14.77 -7.52 2.74
CA ARG A 111 -14.91 -8.97 2.52
C ARG A 111 -15.52 -9.68 3.73
N PHE A 112 -15.22 -9.22 4.95
CA PHE A 112 -15.73 -9.81 6.19
C PHE A 112 -16.96 -9.10 6.75
N GLY A 113 -17.51 -8.09 6.05
CA GLY A 113 -18.66 -7.34 6.52
C GLY A 113 -18.38 -6.46 7.75
N ILE A 114 -17.13 -6.01 7.92
CA ILE A 114 -16.69 -5.18 9.04
C ILE A 114 -16.88 -3.71 8.66
N SER A 115 -17.61 -2.97 9.48
CA SER A 115 -17.82 -1.54 9.27
C SER A 115 -16.53 -0.76 9.53
N THR A 116 -16.13 0.06 8.56
CA THR A 116 -14.98 0.96 8.62
C THR A 116 -15.34 2.39 9.04
N LYS A 117 -16.65 2.68 9.18
CA LYS A 117 -17.14 4.02 9.53
C LYS A 117 -16.64 4.44 10.91
N GLU A 118 -16.15 5.67 11.02
CA GLU A 118 -15.58 6.28 12.23
C GLU A 118 -14.33 5.57 12.77
N ALA A 119 -13.68 4.76 11.94
CA ALA A 119 -12.40 4.14 12.29
C ALA A 119 -11.22 5.09 12.04
N ILE A 120 -10.11 4.78 12.68
CA ILE A 120 -8.80 5.42 12.51
C ILE A 120 -7.90 4.45 11.74
N MET A 121 -7.22 4.92 10.70
CA MET A 121 -6.23 4.13 9.97
C MET A 121 -4.83 4.49 10.42
N TYR A 122 -4.02 3.48 10.77
CA TYR A 122 -2.59 3.62 11.04
C TYR A 122 -1.79 2.99 9.90
N MET A 123 -0.64 3.57 9.57
CA MET A 123 0.24 3.10 8.49
C MET A 123 1.71 3.45 8.71
N ASN A 124 2.59 2.57 8.23
CA ASN A 124 4.05 2.76 8.30
C ASN A 124 4.63 3.53 7.09
N CYS A 125 3.79 4.27 6.35
CA CYS A 125 4.20 5.11 5.24
C CYS A 125 3.63 6.52 5.41
N GLY A 126 4.05 7.46 4.56
CA GLY A 126 3.46 8.80 4.50
C GLY A 126 2.06 8.80 3.87
N ILE A 127 1.60 9.97 3.46
CA ILE A 127 0.27 10.17 2.87
C ILE A 127 0.04 9.23 1.67
N PRO A 128 -1.11 8.52 1.59
CA PRO A 128 -1.44 7.62 0.48
C PRO A 128 -1.60 8.35 -0.85
N CYS A 129 -1.58 7.58 -1.95
CA CYS A 129 -1.93 8.13 -3.26
C CYS A 129 -3.41 8.55 -3.33
N LYS A 130 -3.76 9.37 -4.33
CA LYS A 130 -5.13 9.86 -4.57
C LYS A 130 -6.19 8.75 -4.54
N ASP A 131 -5.91 7.58 -5.11
CA ASP A 131 -6.91 6.51 -5.21
C ASP A 131 -7.18 5.86 -3.85
N CYS A 132 -6.13 5.70 -3.04
CA CYS A 132 -6.28 5.21 -1.68
C CYS A 132 -6.98 6.25 -0.79
N LEU A 133 -6.67 7.55 -0.95
CA LEU A 133 -7.37 8.61 -0.22
C LEU A 133 -8.86 8.64 -0.53
N ILE A 134 -9.25 8.54 -1.82
CA ILE A 134 -10.65 8.45 -2.23
C ILE A 134 -11.34 7.27 -1.53
N GLU A 135 -10.69 6.11 -1.48
CA GLU A 135 -11.23 4.92 -0.80
C GLU A 135 -11.34 5.09 0.71
N ILE A 136 -10.32 5.65 1.36
CA ILE A 136 -10.27 5.91 2.80
C ILE A 136 -11.41 6.86 3.21
N ILE A 137 -11.57 7.97 2.48
CA ILE A 137 -12.60 8.98 2.74
C ILE A 137 -13.99 8.37 2.56
N ASN A 138 -14.24 7.67 1.44
CA ASN A 138 -15.54 7.05 1.17
C ASN A 138 -15.87 5.89 2.12
N ALA A 139 -14.86 5.19 2.64
CA ALA A 139 -15.02 4.15 3.65
C ALA A 139 -15.40 4.72 5.03
N GLY A 140 -15.40 6.05 5.20
CA GLY A 140 -15.78 6.72 6.44
C GLY A 140 -14.70 6.65 7.52
N VAL A 141 -13.44 6.47 7.13
CA VAL A 141 -12.29 6.64 8.05
C VAL A 141 -12.18 8.12 8.40
N ILE A 142 -12.05 8.44 9.68
CA ILE A 142 -12.08 9.82 10.18
C ILE A 142 -10.70 10.39 10.49
N GLU A 143 -9.73 9.51 10.75
CA GLU A 143 -8.35 9.91 11.03
C GLU A 143 -7.37 8.94 10.38
N LEU A 144 -6.30 9.50 9.82
CA LEU A 144 -5.16 8.83 9.24
C LEU A 144 -3.91 9.17 10.05
N VAL A 145 -3.24 8.15 10.59
CA VAL A 145 -1.99 8.27 11.33
C VAL A 145 -0.86 7.67 10.52
N CYS A 146 0.08 8.50 10.10
CA CYS A 146 1.16 8.18 9.18
C CYS A 146 2.52 8.65 9.72
N ILE A 147 3.62 8.26 9.09
CA ILE A 147 4.98 8.64 9.53
C ILE A 147 5.52 9.90 8.87
N ASP A 148 4.85 10.41 7.83
CA ASP A 148 5.20 11.65 7.15
C ASP A 148 3.93 12.26 6.56
N LYS A 149 3.49 13.38 7.15
CA LYS A 149 2.30 14.13 6.68
C LYS A 149 2.64 15.27 5.72
N ASN A 150 3.92 15.52 5.42
CA ASN A 150 4.34 16.68 4.65
C ASN A 150 4.66 16.32 3.20
N HIS A 151 4.68 15.04 2.85
CA HIS A 151 4.96 14.57 1.49
C HIS A 151 3.70 14.07 0.78
N TYR A 152 3.23 14.84 -0.20
CA TYR A 152 2.18 14.45 -1.13
C TYR A 152 2.75 13.92 -2.45
N TYR A 153 2.09 12.92 -3.05
CA TYR A 153 2.48 12.40 -4.36
C TYR A 153 2.03 13.29 -5.52
N ASP A 154 0.90 13.97 -5.36
CA ASP A 154 0.29 14.82 -6.39
C ASP A 154 -0.64 15.86 -5.74
N ASN A 155 -0.92 16.94 -6.48
CA ASN A 155 -1.79 18.03 -6.03
C ASN A 155 -3.23 17.57 -5.72
N MET A 156 -3.67 16.44 -6.29
CA MET A 156 -5.00 15.89 -6.02
C MET A 156 -5.07 15.26 -4.64
N SER A 157 -4.01 14.60 -4.19
CA SER A 157 -3.89 14.01 -2.87
C SER A 157 -3.91 15.09 -1.78
N GLU A 158 -3.24 16.23 -2.04
CA GLU A 158 -3.28 17.41 -1.19
C GLU A 158 -4.70 17.99 -1.11
N PHE A 159 -5.31 18.27 -2.26
CA PHE A 159 -6.70 18.76 -2.35
C PHE A 159 -7.69 17.87 -1.60
N LEU A 160 -7.59 16.55 -1.75
CA LEU A 160 -8.49 15.60 -1.06
C LEU A 160 -8.34 15.64 0.46
N VAL A 161 -7.12 15.85 0.97
CA VAL A 161 -6.88 15.96 2.41
C VAL A 161 -7.40 17.30 2.94
N GLU A 162 -7.17 18.40 2.22
CA GLU A 162 -7.59 19.75 2.64
C GLU A 162 -9.12 19.95 2.60
N GLU A 163 -9.79 19.41 1.57
CA GLU A 163 -11.22 19.63 1.33
C GLU A 163 -12.11 18.54 1.92
N SER A 164 -11.54 17.55 2.59
CA SER A 164 -12.30 16.51 3.30
C SER A 164 -12.28 16.71 4.82
N ASN A 165 -13.14 15.96 5.50
CA ASN A 165 -13.13 15.91 6.97
C ASN A 165 -12.12 14.90 7.53
N LEU A 166 -11.21 14.37 6.69
CA LEU A 166 -10.20 13.40 7.12
C LEU A 166 -9.11 14.11 7.92
N ILE A 167 -8.93 13.74 9.17
CA ILE A 167 -7.82 14.25 9.99
C ILE A 167 -6.55 13.49 9.64
N VAL A 168 -5.49 14.19 9.24
CA VAL A 168 -4.18 13.56 9.03
C VAL A 168 -3.22 13.96 10.14
N ARG A 169 -2.65 12.97 10.80
CA ARG A 169 -1.68 13.15 11.87
C ARG A 169 -0.41 12.38 11.60
N GLU A 170 0.71 13.01 11.91
CA GLU A 170 2.02 12.37 11.90
C GLU A 170 2.32 11.79 13.28
N TYR A 171 2.94 10.62 13.30
CA TYR A 171 3.49 10.02 14.51
C TYR A 171 4.84 9.36 14.17
N GLU A 172 5.88 9.77 14.88
CA GLU A 172 7.23 9.23 14.76
C GLU A 172 7.49 8.26 15.94
N LEU A 173 8.08 7.09 15.63
CA LEU A 173 8.34 6.02 16.61
C LEU A 173 9.55 6.29 17.51
#